data_AF-A0A0F9PYX2-F1
#
_entry.id   AF-A0A0F9PYX2-F1
#
_cell.length_a   1.000
_cell.length_b   1.000
_cell.length_c   1.000
_cell.angle_alpha   90.00
_cell.angle_beta   90.00
_cell.angle_gamma   90.00
#
_symmetry.space_group_name_H-M   'P 1'
#
loop_
_entity.id
_entity.type
_entity.pdbx_description
1 polymer ?
#
loop_
_entity_poly.entity_id
_entity_poly.type
_entity_poly.pdbx_seq_one_letter_code
_entity_poly.pdbx_strand_id
1 'polypeptide(L)'
;MLTKIKITYNEYPNTFKVLVLATFIDMLGSFLLYPFFALYITENFGVGMIEVGFLFSFFSAGNILGGMIGGALTDHYGRRGTILVGLVASGIGSIFMG
;
A
#
# COMPACT_ATOMS: atom_id res chain seq x y z
N MET A 1 7.41 15.93 27.59
CA MET A 1 7.44 15.06 26.38
C MET A 1 6.27 15.31 25.45
N LEU A 2 5.02 15.27 25.93
CA LEU A 2 3.81 15.51 25.12
C LEU A 2 3.78 16.89 24.44
N THR A 3 4.36 17.91 25.06
CA THR A 3 4.45 19.28 24.51
C THR A 3 5.39 19.36 23.29
N LYS A 4 6.48 18.59 23.26
CA LYS A 4 7.39 18.54 22.10
C LYS A 4 6.70 17.92 20.88
N ILE A 5 5.92 16.86 21.09
CA ILE A 5 5.13 16.22 20.04
C ILE A 5 4.08 17.18 19.46
N LYS A 6 3.39 17.96 20.32
CA LYS A 6 2.41 18.97 19.86
C LYS A 6 3.03 20.10 19.03
N ILE A 7 4.23 20.56 19.40
CA ILE A 7 4.93 21.63 18.68
C ILE A 7 5.38 21.12 17.31
N THR A 8 6.05 19.96 17.26
CA THR A 8 6.49 19.33 16.01
C THR A 8 5.31 18.99 15.09
N TYR A 9 4.18 18.52 15.63
CA TYR A 9 2.99 18.25 14.82
C TYR A 9 2.39 19.53 14.19
N ASN A 10 2.46 20.68 14.88
CA ASN A 10 1.94 21.94 14.37
C ASN A 10 2.88 22.65 13.39
N GLU A 11 4.16 22.30 13.33
CA GLU A 11 5.11 22.83 12.34
C GLU A 11 4.87 22.30 10.93
N TYR A 12 4.25 21.12 10.78
CA TYR A 12 4.01 20.52 9.47
C TYR A 12 2.77 21.08 8.76
N PRO A 13 2.83 21.24 7.41
CA PRO A 13 1.69 21.68 6.60
C PRO A 13 0.46 20.77 6.77
N ASN A 14 -0.74 21.33 6.60
CA ASN A 14 -1.99 20.56 6.68
C ASN A 14 -2.02 19.37 5.71
N THR A 15 -1.43 19.51 4.53
CA THR A 15 -1.30 18.42 3.55
C THR A 15 -0.55 17.22 4.11
N PHE A 16 0.50 17.44 4.91
CA PHE A 16 1.26 16.36 5.54
C PHE A 16 0.42 15.64 6.60
N LYS A 17 -0.35 16.38 7.42
CA LYS A 17 -1.26 15.80 8.42
C LYS A 17 -2.31 14.91 7.77
N VAL A 18 -2.89 15.35 6.66
CA VAL A 18 -3.86 14.57 5.89
C VAL A 18 -3.22 13.30 5.32
N LEU A 19 -2.01 13.40 4.75
CA LEU A 19 -1.28 12.24 4.25
C LEU A 19 -1.01 11.21 5.36
N VAL A 20 -0.51 11.66 6.52
CA VAL A 20 -0.24 10.77 7.65
C VAL A 20 -1.50 10.07 8.13
N LEU A 21 -2.62 10.78 8.26
CA LEU A 21 -3.90 10.16 8.64
C LEU A 21 -4.41 9.17 7.59
N ALA A 22 -4.31 9.52 6.31
CA ALA A 22 -4.70 8.63 5.22
C ALA A 22 -3.86 7.34 5.23
N THR A 23 -2.53 7.46 5.34
CA THR A 23 -1.62 6.31 5.42
C THR A 23 -1.87 5.48 6.68
N PHE A 24 -2.21 6.10 7.80
CA PHE A 24 -2.55 5.38 9.02
C PHE A 24 -3.81 4.52 8.85
N ILE A 25 -4.87 5.09 8.27
CA ILE A 25 -6.12 4.35 7.98
C ILE A 25 -5.84 3.20 7.02
N ASP A 26 -5.07 3.45 5.97
CA ASP A 26 -4.68 2.45 4.96
C ASP A 26 -3.91 1.27 5.57
N MET A 27 -2.90 1.57 6.41
CA MET A 27 -2.15 0.53 7.12
C MET A 27 -3.03 -0.26 8.08
N LEU A 28 -3.90 0.40 8.85
CA LEU A 28 -4.83 -0.29 9.75
C LEU A 28 -5.76 -1.23 8.99
N GLY A 29 -6.35 -0.76 7.89
CA GLY A 29 -7.21 -1.59 7.04
C GLY A 29 -6.47 -2.81 6.51
N SER A 30 -5.25 -2.60 6.00
CA SER A 30 -4.40 -3.67 5.48
C SER A 30 -4.00 -4.70 6.55
N PHE A 31 -3.57 -4.24 7.73
CA PHE A 31 -3.21 -5.12 8.85
C PHE A 31 -4.39 -5.97 9.34
N LEU A 32 -5.60 -5.40 9.32
CA LEU A 32 -6.81 -6.14 9.64
C LEU A 32 -7.17 -7.10 8.51
N LEU A 33 -6.99 -6.74 7.24
CA LEU A 33 -7.47 -7.52 6.10
C LEU A 33 -6.61 -8.77 5.81
N TYR A 34 -5.28 -8.66 5.82
CA TYR A 34 -4.40 -9.75 5.37
C TYR A 34 -4.60 -11.10 6.09
N PRO A 35 -4.77 -11.16 7.43
CA PRO A 35 -5.04 -12.42 8.13
C PRO A 35 -6.36 -13.07 7.71
N PHE A 36 -7.42 -12.28 7.55
CA PHE A 36 -8.72 -12.78 7.07
C PHE A 36 -8.63 -13.22 5.61
N PHE A 37 -7.85 -12.52 4.79
CA PHE A 37 -7.63 -12.90 3.40
C PHE A 37 -6.87 -14.23 3.28
N ALA A 38 -5.88 -14.48 4.14
CA ALA A 38 -5.20 -15.77 4.22
C ALA A 38 -6.16 -16.92 4.57
N LEU A 39 -7.02 -16.70 5.58
CA LEU A 39 -8.05 -17.68 5.96
C LEU A 39 -9.06 -17.90 4.82
N TYR A 40 -9.53 -16.82 4.20
CA TYR A 40 -10.47 -16.88 3.07
C TYR A 40 -9.90 -17.70 1.91
N ILE A 41 -8.64 -17.47 1.53
CA ILE A 41 -7.98 -18.22 0.47
C ILE A 41 -7.91 -19.71 0.83
N THR A 42 -7.48 -20.02 2.05
CA THR A 42 -7.36 -21.40 2.55
C THR A 42 -8.71 -22.12 2.53
N GLU A 43 -9.78 -21.48 3.04
CA GLU A 43 -11.11 -22.09 3.15
C GLU A 43 -11.86 -22.19 1.81
N ASN A 44 -11.79 -21.16 0.96
CA ASN A 44 -12.57 -21.12 -0.29
C ASN A 44 -11.88 -21.84 -1.45
N PHE A 45 -10.55 -21.88 -1.46
CA PHE A 45 -9.78 -22.53 -2.53
C PHE A 45 -9.15 -23.85 -2.09
N GLY A 46 -9.27 -24.23 -0.81
CA GLY A 46 -8.75 -25.50 -0.28
C GLY A 46 -7.21 -25.60 -0.31
N VAL A 47 -6.52 -24.47 -0.44
CA VAL A 47 -5.06 -24.39 -0.52
C VAL A 47 -4.43 -24.35 0.87
N GLY A 48 -3.21 -24.85 1.01
CA GLY A 48 -2.48 -24.88 2.27
C GLY A 48 -1.81 -23.56 2.63
N MET A 49 -1.45 -23.39 3.90
CA MET A 49 -0.75 -22.18 4.41
C MET A 49 0.59 -21.91 3.71
N ILE A 50 1.25 -22.93 3.18
CA ILE A 50 2.51 -22.76 2.42
C ILE A 50 2.25 -22.01 1.10
N GLU A 51 1.17 -22.34 0.41
CA GLU A 51 0.80 -21.71 -0.87
C GLU A 51 0.39 -20.25 -0.65
N VAL A 52 -0.35 -19.98 0.43
CA VAL A 52 -0.65 -18.61 0.88
C VAL A 52 0.63 -17.84 1.19
N GLY A 53 1.60 -18.49 1.85
CA GLY A 53 2.91 -17.89 2.12
C GLY A 53 3.66 -17.50 0.84
N PHE A 54 3.65 -18.36 -0.18
CA PHE A 54 4.20 -18.02 -1.49
C PHE A 54 3.45 -16.86 -2.15
N LEU A 55 2.12 -16.86 -2.11
CA LEU A 55 1.29 -15.78 -2.67
C LEU A 55 1.65 -14.43 -2.05
N PHE A 56 1.73 -14.36 -0.72
CA PHE A 56 2.14 -13.14 -0.02
C PHE A 56 3.61 -12.77 -0.25
N SER A 57 4.48 -13.75 -0.50
CA SER A 57 5.88 -13.51 -0.86
C SER A 57 5.98 -12.84 -2.23
N PHE A 58 5.27 -13.35 -3.24
CA PHE A 58 5.20 -12.71 -4.57
C PHE A 58 4.55 -11.34 -4.51
N PHE A 59 3.48 -11.19 -3.74
CA PHE A 59 2.84 -9.89 -3.51
C PHE A 59 3.80 -8.88 -2.88
N SER A 60 4.56 -9.28 -1.86
CA SER A 60 5.55 -8.42 -1.19
C SER A 60 6.71 -8.06 -2.12
N ALA A 61 7.21 -9.03 -2.90
CA ALA A 61 8.23 -8.77 -3.91
C ALA A 61 7.76 -7.77 -4.97
N GLY A 62 6.51 -7.92 -5.44
CA GLY A 62 5.87 -6.96 -6.34
C GLY A 62 5.76 -5.56 -5.74
N ASN A 63 5.39 -5.43 -4.46
CA ASN A 63 5.34 -4.15 -3.76
C ASN A 63 6.71 -3.48 -3.66
N ILE A 64 7.77 -4.24 -3.34
CA ILE A 64 9.14 -3.71 -3.26
C ILE A 64 9.60 -3.19 -4.62
N LEU A 65 9.45 -4.02 -5.67
CA LEU A 65 9.84 -3.66 -7.03
C LEU A 65 9.02 -2.48 -7.56
N GLY A 66 7.71 -2.51 -7.35
CA GLY A 66 6.79 -1.43 -7.73
C GLY A 66 7.10 -0.12 -7.02
N GLY A 67 7.42 -0.18 -5.73
CA GLY A 67 7.84 0.99 -4.94
C GLY A 67 9.17 1.58 -5.41
N MET A 68 10.16 0.72 -5.69
CA MET A 68 11.45 1.16 -6.22
C MET A 68 11.31 1.82 -7.60
N ILE A 69 10.62 1.16 -8.53
CA ILE A 69 10.42 1.67 -9.89
C ILE A 69 9.54 2.94 -9.85
N GLY A 70 8.43 2.91 -9.12
CA GLY A 70 7.50 4.04 -9.01
C GLY A 70 8.12 5.25 -8.30
N GLY A 71 8.99 5.02 -7.30
CA GLY A 71 9.78 6.08 -6.65
C GLY A 71 10.74 6.73 -7.63
N ALA A 72 11.57 5.93 -8.30
CA ALA A 72 12.51 6.44 -9.31
C ALA A 72 11.78 7.19 -10.45
N LEU A 73 10.63 6.67 -10.89
CA LEU A 73 9.82 7.33 -11.92
C LEU A 73 9.22 8.66 -11.42
N THR A 74 8.83 8.72 -10.15
CA THR A 74 8.35 9.95 -9.51
C THR A 74 9.43 11.03 -9.43
N ASP A 75 10.67 10.63 -9.13
CA ASP A 75 11.79 11.55 -9.04
C ASP A 75 12.18 12.13 -10.40
N HIS A 76 12.08 11.32 -11.47
CA HIS A 76 12.43 11.75 -12.83
C HIS A 76 11.30 12.49 -13.58
N TYR A 77 10.06 11.98 -13.52
CA TYR A 77 8.93 12.48 -14.33
C TYR A 77 7.95 13.36 -13.53
N GLY A 78 8.16 13.49 -12.23
CA GLY A 78 7.35 14.30 -11.33
C GLY A 78 6.12 13.57 -10.79
N ARG A 79 5.77 13.91 -9.55
CA ARG A 79 4.72 13.23 -8.74
C ARG A 79 3.37 13.04 -9.43
N ARG A 80 2.85 14.08 -10.09
CA ARG A 80 1.48 14.03 -10.64
C ARG A 80 1.36 13.06 -11.82
N GLY A 81 2.37 13.00 -12.69
CA GLY A 81 2.39 12.09 -13.84
C GLY A 81 2.45 10.64 -13.39
N THR A 82 3.35 10.33 -12.47
CA THR A 82 3.53 8.96 -11.97
C THR A 82 2.29 8.44 -11.23
N ILE A 83 1.62 9.28 -10.44
CA ILE A 83 0.36 8.89 -9.78
C ILE A 83 -0.72 8.54 -10.82
N LEU A 84 -0.89 9.35 -11.87
CA LEU A 84 -1.91 9.09 -12.90
C LEU A 84 -1.62 7.81 -13.68
N VAL A 85 -0.36 7.58 -14.07
CA VAL A 85 0.06 6.34 -14.75
C VAL A 85 -0.17 5.14 -13.85
N GLY A 86 0.20 5.23 -12.57
CA GLY A 86 -0.05 4.17 -11.59
C GLY A 86 -1.54 3.88 -11.41
N LEU A 87 -2.38 4.92 -11.38
CA LEU A 87 -3.84 4.77 -11.27
C LEU A 87 -4.44 4.05 -12.49
N VAL A 88 -4.01 4.42 -13.69
CA VAL A 88 -4.45 3.77 -14.94
C VAL A 88 -3.97 2.32 -15.01
N ALA A 89 -2.70 2.07 -14.68
CA ALA A 89 -2.14 0.72 -14.65
C ALA A 89 -2.88 -0.18 -13.64
N SER A 90 -3.19 0.36 -12.44
CA SER A 90 -4.00 -0.34 -11.44
C SER A 90 -5.40 -0.64 -11.95
N GLY A 91 -6.07 0.33 -12.57
CA GLY A 91 -7.42 0.14 -13.11
C GLY A 91 -7.47 -0.94 -14.20
N ILE A 92 -6.48 -0.95 -15.10
CA ILE A 92 -6.34 -2.01 -16.11
C ILE A 92 -6.11 -3.36 -15.44
N GLY A 93 -5.20 -3.44 -14.47
CA GLY A 93 -4.94 -4.67 -13.72
C GLY A 93 -6.19 -5.22 -13.03
N SER A 94 -6.99 -4.35 -12.42
CA SER A 94 -8.27 -4.75 -11.79
C SER A 94 -9.28 -5.28 -12.79
N ILE A 95 -9.35 -4.72 -14.01
CA ILE A 95 -10.23 -5.25 -15.07
C ILE A 95 -9.80 -6.65 -15.50
N PHE A 96 -8.51 -6.93 -15.56
CA PHE A 96 -8.01 -8.28 -15.87
C PHE A 96 -8.26 -9.30 -14.75
N MET A 97 -8.36 -8.83 -13.50
CA MET A 97 -8.65 -9.67 -12.33
C MET A 97 -10.14 -9.95 -12.12
N GLY A 98 -11.02 -9.13 -12.69
CA GLY A 98 -12.49 -9.32 -12.68
C GLY A 98 -12.96 -10.24 -13.81
#